data_AF-A0A534VWW3-F1
#
_entry.id   AF-A0A534VWW3-F1
#
_cell.length_a   1.000
_cell.length_b   1.000
_cell.length_c   1.000
_cell.angle_alpha   90.00
_cell.angle_beta   90.00
_cell.angle_gamma   90.00
#
_symmetry.space_group_name_H-M   'P 1'
#
loop_
_entity.id
_entity.type
_entity.pdbx_description
1 polymer ?
#
loop_
_entity_poly.entity_id
_entity_poly.type
_entity_poly.pdbx_seq_one_letter_code
_entity_poly.pdbx_strand_id
1 'polypeptide(L)'
;MLFGSELDLEAESLGERLKELFVAGSHAILLAPEPLAGALADALVAAGPGVGVRLERRREVRAAAFTFHAEMFSRALAEGLRQALRGSVPEGTLVEDLNETEEVHPEARGVELYAPVHDYIYRASGRVAGLFPGVVEMRRRLADMEFVDVGGLHLDGIQVSNPSERPEIGK
;
A
#
# COMPACT_ATOMS: atom_id res chain seq x y z
N MET A 1 -13.77 5.30 -10.56
CA MET A 1 -13.02 4.33 -11.38
C MET A 1 -12.60 5.08 -12.62
N LEU A 2 -11.30 5.13 -12.94
CA LEU A 2 -10.82 5.78 -14.16
C LEU A 2 -10.51 4.68 -15.17
N PHE A 3 -11.18 4.70 -16.33
CA PHE A 3 -10.91 3.75 -17.40
C PHE A 3 -9.87 4.33 -18.35
N GLY A 4 -8.91 3.51 -18.77
CA GLY A 4 -7.84 3.92 -19.69
C GLY A 4 -8.31 4.47 -21.05
N SER A 5 -9.59 4.29 -21.39
CA SER A 5 -10.23 4.88 -22.58
C SER A 5 -10.51 6.38 -22.47
N GLU A 6 -10.34 6.98 -21.29
CA GLU A 6 -10.53 8.42 -21.06
C GLU A 6 -9.21 9.21 -21.13
N LEU A 7 -8.09 8.53 -21.36
CA LEU A 7 -6.78 9.11 -21.57
C LEU A 7 -6.38 8.76 -23.01
N ASP A 8 -6.16 9.78 -23.84
CA ASP A 8 -5.77 9.70 -25.26
C ASP A 8 -4.34 9.12 -25.39
N LEU A 9 -4.16 7.88 -24.95
CA LEU A 9 -2.92 7.14 -24.94
C LEU A 9 -2.89 6.28 -26.20
N GLU A 10 -1.85 6.45 -27.02
CA GLU A 10 -1.53 5.49 -28.07
C GLU A 10 -1.48 4.08 -27.44
N ALA A 11 -2.21 3.15 -28.05
CA ALA A 11 -2.42 1.82 -27.53
C ALA A 11 -1.16 0.96 -27.71
N GLU A 12 -0.13 1.23 -26.91
CA GLU A 12 0.85 0.20 -26.59
C GLU A 12 0.10 -1.01 -26.05
N SER A 13 0.45 -2.18 -26.56
CA SER A 13 -0.15 -3.41 -26.11
C SER A 13 0.15 -3.60 -24.62
N LEU A 14 -0.78 -4.18 -23.86
CA LEU A 14 -0.56 -4.52 -22.44
C LEU A 14 0.77 -5.28 -22.25
N GLY A 15 1.19 -6.06 -23.25
CA GLY A 15 2.47 -6.78 -23.27
C GLY A 15 3.71 -5.88 -23.31
N GLU A 16 3.67 -4.78 -24.06
CA GLU A 16 4.76 -3.79 -24.10
C GLU A 16 4.88 -3.04 -22.78
N ARG A 17 3.76 -2.60 -22.20
CA ARG A 17 3.74 -1.97 -20.86
C ARG A 17 4.24 -2.91 -19.77
N LEU A 18 3.85 -4.19 -19.82
CA LEU A 18 4.39 -5.20 -18.91
C LEU A 18 5.89 -5.34 -19.08
N LYS A 19 6.38 -5.41 -20.32
CA LYS A 19 7.81 -5.51 -20.62
C LYS A 19 8.59 -4.33 -20.03
N GLU A 20 8.10 -3.10 -20.20
CA GLU A 20 8.71 -1.91 -19.59
C GLU A 20 8.73 -1.97 -18.06
N LEU A 21 7.64 -2.46 -17.44
CA LEU A 21 7.58 -2.69 -15.99
C LEU A 21 8.65 -3.68 -15.50
N PHE A 22 9.02 -4.68 -16.31
CA PHE A 22 10.07 -5.65 -16.00
C PHE A 22 11.50 -5.19 -16.36
N VAL A 23 11.68 -4.13 -17.16
CA VAL A 23 13.02 -3.56 -17.43
C VAL A 23 13.65 -3.00 -16.14
N ALA A 24 12.84 -2.60 -15.16
CA ALA A 24 13.30 -2.07 -13.87
C ALA A 24 13.56 -3.14 -12.79
N GLY A 25 13.20 -4.42 -13.01
CA GLY A 25 13.39 -5.47 -12.01
C GLY A 25 12.92 -6.86 -12.47
N SER A 26 13.54 -7.91 -11.96
CA SER A 26 13.29 -9.30 -12.37
C SER A 26 11.94 -9.87 -11.93
N HIS A 27 11.22 -9.19 -11.02
CA HIS A 27 9.94 -9.65 -10.47
C HIS A 27 8.98 -8.48 -10.33
N ALA A 28 7.72 -8.69 -10.72
CA ALA A 28 6.62 -7.74 -10.54
C ALA A 28 5.46 -8.42 -9.81
N ILE A 29 4.82 -7.67 -8.91
CA ILE A 29 3.62 -8.12 -8.18
C ILE A 29 2.42 -7.40 -8.78
N LEU A 30 1.43 -8.18 -9.24
CA LEU A 30 0.18 -7.67 -9.79
C LEU A 30 -0.96 -8.04 -8.84
N LEU A 31 -1.77 -7.04 -8.48
CA LEU A 31 -2.96 -7.21 -7.65
C LEU A 31 -4.19 -7.04 -8.55
N ALA A 32 -5.05 -8.05 -8.57
CA ALA A 32 -6.23 -8.08 -9.41
C ALA A 32 -7.40 -8.75 -8.68
N PRO A 33 -8.66 -8.35 -8.98
CA PRO A 33 -9.84 -9.07 -8.53
C PRO A 33 -9.79 -10.54 -8.96
N GLU A 34 -10.38 -11.45 -8.17
CA GLU A 34 -10.27 -12.90 -8.38
C GLU A 34 -10.57 -13.37 -9.82
N PRO A 35 -11.66 -12.93 -10.49
CA PRO A 35 -11.94 -13.37 -11.85
C PRO A 35 -10.86 -12.95 -12.85
N LEU A 36 -10.31 -11.75 -12.67
CA LEU A 36 -9.26 -11.21 -13.52
C LEU A 36 -7.90 -11.85 -13.21
N ALA A 37 -7.64 -12.16 -11.94
CA ALA A 37 -6.41 -12.83 -11.51
C ALA A 37 -6.30 -14.23 -12.14
N GLY A 38 -7.42 -14.96 -12.27
CA GLY A 38 -7.47 -16.23 -12.99
C GLY A 38 -7.14 -16.08 -14.47
N ALA A 39 -7.89 -15.22 -15.18
CA ALA A 39 -7.69 -14.98 -16.60
C ALA A 39 -6.27 -14.46 -16.92
N LEU A 40 -5.70 -13.61 -16.07
CA LEU A 40 -4.35 -13.11 -16.22
C LEU A 40 -3.31 -14.23 -16.00
N ALA A 41 -3.51 -15.08 -15.00
CA ALA A 41 -2.63 -16.22 -14.77
C ALA A 41 -2.62 -17.17 -15.97
N ASP A 42 -3.80 -17.49 -16.54
CA ASP A 42 -3.92 -18.32 -17.73
C ASP A 42 -3.21 -17.68 -18.94
N ALA A 43 -3.40 -16.37 -19.15
CA ALA A 43 -2.75 -15.65 -20.23
C ALA A 43 -1.21 -15.61 -20.07
N LEU A 44 -0.71 -15.41 -18.85
CA LEU A 44 0.72 -15.41 -18.56
C LEU A 44 1.35 -16.80 -18.73
N VAL A 45 0.65 -17.88 -18.37
CA VAL A 45 1.13 -19.24 -18.64
C VAL A 45 1.15 -19.54 -20.13
N ALA A 46 0.13 -19.12 -20.88
CA ALA A 46 0.01 -19.42 -22.31
C ALA A 46 0.95 -18.59 -23.20
N ALA A 47 1.08 -17.29 -22.91
CA ALA A 47 1.78 -16.33 -23.79
C ALA A 47 2.98 -15.65 -23.15
N GLY A 48 3.13 -15.70 -21.83
CA GLY A 48 4.23 -15.06 -21.09
C GLY A 48 5.62 -15.46 -21.58
N PRO A 49 5.93 -16.75 -21.79
CA PRO A 49 7.24 -17.17 -22.29
C PRO A 49 7.63 -16.53 -23.62
N GLY A 50 6.64 -16.26 -24.50
CA GLY A 50 6.86 -15.58 -25.78
C GLY A 50 7.31 -14.13 -25.66
N VAL A 51 7.13 -13.50 -24.50
CA VAL A 51 7.55 -12.13 -24.19
C VAL A 51 8.57 -12.06 -23.04
N GLY A 52 9.12 -13.22 -22.61
CA GLY A 52 10.12 -13.29 -21.54
C GLY A 52 9.56 -13.13 -20.13
N VAL A 53 8.26 -13.31 -19.93
CA VAL A 53 7.59 -13.22 -18.63
C VAL A 53 7.16 -14.60 -18.17
N ARG A 54 7.32 -14.91 -16.88
CA ARG A 54 6.83 -16.16 -16.30
C ARG A 54 6.03 -15.87 -15.03
N LEU A 55 4.86 -16.50 -14.91
CA LEU A 55 4.11 -16.50 -13.67
C LEU A 55 4.86 -17.34 -12.62
N GLU A 56 5.45 -16.70 -11.62
CA GLU A 56 6.13 -17.43 -10.55
C GLU A 56 5.12 -18.00 -9.54
N ARG A 57 4.21 -17.15 -9.04
CA ARG A 57 3.27 -17.52 -7.98
C ARG A 57 1.96 -16.76 -8.13
N ARG A 58 0.87 -17.44 -7.78
CA ARG A 58 -0.43 -16.83 -7.52
C ARG A 58 -0.79 -17.00 -6.05
N ARG A 59 -1.23 -15.92 -5.42
CA ARG A 59 -1.67 -15.91 -4.02
C ARG A 59 -2.99 -15.19 -3.90
N GLU A 60 -3.88 -15.72 -3.08
CA GLU A 60 -5.06 -15.01 -2.65
C GLU A 60 -4.71 -14.18 -1.42
N VAL A 61 -4.91 -12.86 -1.50
CA VAL A 61 -4.65 -11.95 -0.37
C VAL A 61 -5.78 -12.10 0.64
N ARG A 62 -5.44 -12.51 1.86
CA ARG A 62 -6.38 -12.67 2.98
C ARG A 62 -6.35 -11.47 3.91
N ALA A 63 -5.16 -10.93 4.15
CA ALA A 63 -4.97 -9.77 4.98
C ALA A 63 -3.80 -8.94 4.47
N ALA A 64 -3.75 -7.70 4.93
CA ALA A 64 -2.63 -6.80 4.71
C ALA A 64 -2.33 -6.04 5.99
N ALA A 65 -1.12 -5.50 6.06
CA ALA A 65 -0.75 -4.61 7.15
C ALA A 65 0.36 -3.65 6.75
N PHE A 66 0.45 -2.52 7.46
CA PHE A 66 1.60 -1.63 7.41
C PHE A 66 1.79 -0.95 8.77
N THR A 67 3.02 -0.51 9.04
CA THR A 67 3.32 0.31 10.22
C THR A 67 3.33 1.78 9.86
N PHE A 68 3.06 2.64 10.83
CA PHE A 68 3.22 4.08 10.67
C PHE A 68 3.91 4.70 11.88
N HIS A 69 4.56 5.83 11.65
CA HIS A 69 5.09 6.71 12.67
C HIS A 69 4.76 8.15 12.31
N ALA A 70 4.45 8.97 13.30
CA ALA A 70 4.15 10.37 13.12
C ALA A 70 4.73 11.20 14.26
N GLU A 71 5.27 12.35 13.91
CA GLU A 71 5.69 13.39 14.85
C GLU A 71 5.18 14.74 14.34
N MET A 72 4.36 15.39 15.14
CA MET A 72 3.60 16.57 14.74
C MET A 72 3.77 17.70 15.77
N PHE A 73 3.98 18.92 15.28
CA PHE A 73 4.16 20.11 16.11
C PHE A 73 2.94 21.03 16.12
N SER A 74 1.78 20.51 15.71
CA SER A 74 0.51 21.24 15.67
C SER A 74 -0.62 20.37 16.20
N ARG A 75 -1.40 20.95 17.11
CA ARG A 75 -2.59 20.30 17.68
C ARG A 75 -3.63 19.98 16.62
N ALA A 76 -3.80 20.84 15.61
CA ALA A 76 -4.73 20.61 14.52
C ALA A 76 -4.35 19.38 13.68
N LEU A 77 -3.05 19.18 13.43
CA LEU A 77 -2.55 18.01 12.71
C LEU A 77 -2.72 16.73 13.56
N ALA A 78 -2.42 16.81 14.86
CA ALA A 78 -2.62 15.70 15.79
C ALA A 78 -4.08 15.24 15.84
N GLU A 79 -5.05 16.16 15.87
CA GLU A 79 -6.47 15.83 15.78
C GLU A 79 -6.85 15.22 14.43
N GLY A 80 -6.28 15.71 13.33
CA GLY A 80 -6.45 15.11 12.01
C GLY A 80 -6.00 13.65 11.97
N LEU A 81 -4.84 13.34 12.57
CA LEU A 81 -4.34 11.96 12.68
C LEU A 81 -5.24 11.10 13.56
N ARG A 82 -5.66 11.59 14.73
CA ARG A 82 -6.57 10.88 15.64
C ARG A 82 -7.88 10.53 14.96
N GLN A 83 -8.45 11.49 14.21
CA GLN A 83 -9.66 11.27 13.45
C GLN A 83 -9.48 10.19 12.38
N ALA A 84 -8.36 10.21 11.66
CA ALA A 84 -8.06 9.17 10.67
C ALA A 84 -7.90 7.78 11.32
N LEU A 85 -7.24 7.69 12.48
CA LEU A 85 -6.95 6.43 13.18
C LEU A 85 -8.13 5.85 13.97
N ARG A 86 -9.10 6.68 14.38
CA ARG A 86 -10.20 6.24 15.27
C ARG A 86 -11.59 6.49 14.71
N GLY A 87 -11.78 7.61 14.04
CA GLY A 87 -13.09 8.07 13.60
C GLY A 87 -13.50 7.60 12.20
N SER A 88 -12.56 7.09 11.40
CA SER A 88 -12.82 6.73 10.00
C SER A 88 -12.09 5.46 9.56
N VAL A 89 -11.97 4.49 10.46
CA VAL A 89 -11.36 3.18 10.16
C VAL A 89 -12.33 2.37 9.29
N PRO A 90 -11.92 1.92 8.09
CA PRO A 90 -12.74 1.10 7.22
C PRO A 90 -13.09 -0.27 7.83
N GLU A 91 -14.21 -0.85 7.39
CA GLU A 91 -14.66 -2.15 7.87
C GLU A 91 -13.61 -3.25 7.63
N GLY A 92 -13.47 -4.16 8.60
CA GLY A 92 -12.49 -5.25 8.55
C GLY A 92 -11.04 -4.78 8.68
N THR A 93 -10.80 -3.52 9.05
CA THR A 93 -9.48 -2.96 9.34
C THR A 93 -9.44 -2.50 10.79
N LEU A 94 -8.26 -2.57 11.40
CA LEU A 94 -8.04 -2.19 12.77
C LEU A 94 -6.64 -1.59 12.96
N VAL A 95 -6.50 -0.75 13.98
CA VAL A 95 -5.24 -0.16 14.40
C VAL A 95 -4.76 -0.90 15.64
N GLU A 96 -3.62 -1.57 15.54
CA GLU A 96 -2.95 -2.34 16.57
C GLU A 96 -1.76 -1.55 17.13
N ASP A 97 -1.38 -1.87 18.37
CA ASP A 97 -0.17 -1.36 19.03
C ASP A 97 -0.02 0.17 18.95
N LEU A 98 -1.16 0.87 19.01
CA LEU A 98 -1.18 2.33 18.95
C LEU A 98 -0.55 2.90 20.22
N ASN A 99 0.61 3.52 20.06
CA ASN A 99 1.28 4.29 21.09
C ASN A 99 1.20 5.78 20.75
N GLU A 100 0.75 6.59 21.70
CA GLU A 100 0.58 8.04 21.55
C GLU A 100 1.24 8.78 22.71
N THR A 101 1.88 9.90 22.42
CA THR A 101 2.47 10.80 23.43
C THR A 101 2.19 12.24 23.03
N GLU A 102 1.71 13.04 23.97
CA GLU A 102 1.44 14.47 23.77
C GLU A 102 2.18 15.26 24.85
N GLU A 103 3.03 16.17 24.41
CA GLU A 103 3.81 17.08 25.24
C GLU A 103 3.40 18.51 24.94
N VAL A 104 3.13 19.27 25.99
CA VAL A 104 2.85 20.71 25.90
C VAL A 104 3.83 21.41 26.83
N HIS A 105 4.61 22.34 26.29
CA HIS A 105 5.66 23.05 27.02
C HIS A 105 5.25 24.53 27.19
N PRO A 106 4.37 24.85 28.17
CA PRO A 106 3.81 26.20 28.33
C PRO A 106 4.87 27.26 28.71
N GLU A 107 6.04 26.84 29.21
CA GLU A 107 7.14 27.73 29.60
C GLU A 107 7.97 28.24 28.40
N ALA A 108 7.70 27.77 27.18
CA ALA A 108 8.31 28.26 25.94
C ALA A 108 7.93 29.71 25.58
N ARG A 109 6.93 30.29 26.26
CA ARG A 109 6.59 31.72 26.18
C ARG A 109 7.51 32.55 27.07
N GLY A 110 8.75 32.81 26.65
CA GLY A 110 9.49 33.90 27.29
C GLY A 110 10.97 34.07 27.02
N VAL A 111 11.73 33.04 26.64
CA VAL A 111 13.19 33.19 26.51
C VAL A 111 13.73 32.26 25.43
N GLU A 112 13.89 32.77 24.20
CA GLU A 112 15.10 32.63 23.38
C GLU A 112 14.88 33.20 21.96
N LEU A 113 15.77 34.12 21.56
CA LEU A 113 15.70 34.91 20.33
C LEU A 113 16.09 34.13 19.04
N TYR A 114 16.37 32.82 19.12
CA TYR A 114 17.06 32.12 18.03
C TYR A 114 16.62 30.67 17.72
N ALA A 115 15.60 30.10 18.38
CA ALA A 115 15.05 28.79 18.00
C ALA A 115 13.51 28.82 17.95
N PRO A 116 12.84 28.32 16.90
CA PRO A 116 11.39 28.11 16.91
C PRO A 116 11.07 27.03 17.95
N VAL A 117 10.68 27.44 19.16
CA VAL A 117 10.26 26.51 20.20
C VAL A 117 8.82 26.12 19.90
N HIS A 118 8.59 24.88 19.46
CA HIS A 118 7.26 24.33 19.35
C HIS A 118 6.72 24.08 20.77
N ASP A 119 5.66 24.79 21.15
CA ASP A 119 4.97 24.65 22.43
C ASP A 119 4.16 23.34 22.53
N TYR A 120 4.16 22.56 21.45
CA TYR A 120 3.38 21.36 21.26
C TYR A 120 4.17 20.31 20.49
N ILE A 121 4.23 19.08 21.03
CA ILE A 121 4.75 17.92 20.33
C ILE A 121 3.79 16.76 20.51
N TYR A 122 3.36 16.15 19.42
CA TYR A 122 2.56 14.94 19.42
C TYR A 122 3.27 13.84 18.63
N ARG A 123 3.39 12.66 19.23
CA ARG A 123 3.99 11.48 18.61
C ARG A 123 2.99 10.34 18.60
N ALA A 124 2.92 9.64 17.48
CA ALA A 124 2.10 8.45 17.36
C ALA A 124 2.83 7.38 16.55
N SER A 125 2.64 6.11 16.92
CA SER A 125 3.09 4.97 16.12
C SER A 125 2.13 3.81 16.28
N GLY A 126 2.03 2.96 15.29
CA GLY A 126 1.23 1.75 15.39
C GLY A 126 1.27 0.92 14.11
N ARG A 127 0.41 -0.09 14.08
CA ARG A 127 0.23 -0.97 12.93
C ARG A 127 -1.22 -0.93 12.49
N VAL A 128 -1.46 -0.74 11.21
CA VAL A 128 -2.80 -0.91 10.62
C VAL A 128 -2.84 -2.28 9.97
N ALA A 129 -3.83 -3.09 10.31
CA ALA A 129 -3.97 -4.46 9.82
C ALA A 129 -5.43 -4.82 9.50
N GLY A 130 -5.63 -5.79 8.62
CA GLY A 130 -6.97 -6.31 8.30
C GLY A 130 -7.17 -6.59 6.82
N LEU A 131 -8.40 -6.39 6.34
CA LEU A 131 -8.77 -6.63 4.95
C LEU A 131 -8.05 -5.67 4.01
N PHE A 132 -7.53 -6.22 2.91
CA PHE A 132 -6.70 -5.48 1.95
C PHE A 132 -7.30 -4.14 1.48
N PRO A 133 -8.60 -4.02 1.10
CA PRO A 133 -9.14 -2.75 0.65
C PRO A 133 -9.06 -1.64 1.71
N GLY A 134 -9.44 -1.95 2.95
CA GLY A 134 -9.44 -0.97 4.04
C GLY A 134 -8.02 -0.60 4.49
N VAL A 135 -7.09 -1.56 4.48
CA VAL A 135 -5.68 -1.29 4.77
C VAL A 135 -5.06 -0.37 3.70
N VAL A 136 -5.34 -0.60 2.42
CA VAL A 136 -4.84 0.28 1.34
C VAL A 136 -5.43 1.68 1.44
N GLU A 137 -6.72 1.79 1.74
CA GLU A 137 -7.40 3.07 1.94
C GLU A 137 -6.76 3.85 3.09
N MET A 138 -6.54 3.21 4.24
CA MET A 138 -5.84 3.79 5.39
C MET A 138 -4.42 4.21 5.02
N ARG A 139 -3.69 3.35 4.31
CA ARG A 139 -2.31 3.64 3.89
C ARG A 139 -2.23 4.88 3.01
N ARG A 140 -3.16 5.06 2.07
CA ARG A 140 -3.21 6.24 1.19
C ARG A 140 -3.51 7.50 1.99
N ARG A 141 -4.54 7.46 2.85
CA ARG A 141 -4.89 8.60 3.72
C ARG A 141 -3.74 9.06 4.60
N LEU A 142 -3.00 8.12 5.20
CA LEU A 142 -1.85 8.44 6.04
C LEU A 142 -0.66 8.91 5.22
N ALA A 143 -0.43 8.36 4.02
CA ALA A 143 0.65 8.79 3.14
C ALA A 143 0.43 10.20 2.56
N ASP A 144 -0.81 10.67 2.49
CA ASP A 144 -1.16 12.04 2.06
C ASP A 144 -0.89 13.08 3.18
N MET A 145 -0.56 12.65 4.41
CA MET A 145 -0.22 13.55 5.52
C MET A 145 1.30 13.80 5.57
N GLU A 146 1.73 15.07 5.52
CA GLU A 146 3.15 15.45 5.44
C GLU A 146 4.03 14.94 6.61
N PHE A 147 3.45 14.71 7.78
CA PHE A 147 4.18 14.37 9.02
C PHE A 147 3.96 12.93 9.46
N VAL A 148 3.62 12.04 8.53
CA VAL A 148 3.38 10.63 8.79
C VAL A 148 4.26 9.78 7.88
N ASP A 149 5.19 9.06 8.49
CA ASP A 149 5.99 8.04 7.83
C ASP A 149 5.21 6.74 7.75
N VAL A 150 4.95 6.29 6.53
CA VAL A 150 4.18 5.07 6.26
C VAL A 150 5.10 3.96 5.75
N GLY A 151 5.11 2.83 6.46
CA GLY A 151 5.90 1.67 6.12
C GLY A 151 5.47 0.96 4.83
N GLY A 152 6.27 -0.06 4.47
CA GLY A 152 5.97 -0.97 3.37
C GLY A 152 4.68 -1.76 3.63
N LEU A 153 3.91 -2.02 2.57
CA LEU A 153 2.71 -2.83 2.66
C LEU A 153 3.10 -4.32 2.71
N HIS A 154 2.71 -4.98 3.80
CA HIS A 154 2.82 -6.43 3.95
C HIS A 154 1.52 -7.11 3.52
N LEU A 155 1.63 -8.21 2.77
CA LEU A 155 0.49 -8.99 2.28
C LEU A 155 0.57 -10.42 2.81
N ASP A 156 -0.46 -10.82 3.55
CA ASP A 156 -0.67 -12.19 3.98
C ASP A 156 -1.63 -12.88 3.03
N GLY A 157 -1.19 -14.01 2.47
CA GLY A 157 -1.98 -14.72 1.49
C GLY A 157 -1.68 -16.19 1.40
N ILE A 158 -2.64 -16.94 0.87
CA ILE A 158 -2.55 -18.38 0.68
C ILE A 158 -2.11 -18.64 -0.76
N GLN A 159 -1.18 -19.57 -0.95
CA GLN A 159 -0.77 -20.00 -2.29
C GLN A 159 -1.95 -20.67 -2.98
N VAL A 160 -2.28 -20.17 -4.17
CA VAL A 160 -3.27 -20.79 -5.06
C VAL A 160 -2.50 -21.57 -6.11
N SER A 161 -2.96 -22.79 -6.41
CA SER A 161 -2.38 -23.59 -7.48
C SER A 161 -2.38 -22.80 -8.79
N ASN A 162 -1.23 -22.76 -9.46
CA ASN A 162 -1.19 -22.21 -10.81
C ASN A 162 -2.00 -23.14 -11.74
N PRO A 163 -2.70 -22.59 -12.74
CA PRO A 163 -3.26 -23.41 -13.81
C PRO A 163 -2.13 -24.23 -14.43
N SER A 164 -2.37 -25.54 -14.56
CA SER A 164 -1.34 -26.50 -14.96
C SER A 164 -0.65 -26.04 -16.24
N GLU A 165 0.68 -25.85 -16.18
CA GLU A 165 1.51 -25.92 -17.39
C GLU A 165 1.14 -27.23 -18.09
N ARG A 166 0.66 -27.14 -19.34
CA ARG A 166 0.33 -28.34 -20.12
C ARG A 166 1.53 -29.28 -20.06
N PRO A 167 1.36 -30.57 -19.72
CA PRO A 167 2.47 -31.50 -19.82
C PRO A 167 2.94 -31.48 -21.27
N GLU A 168 4.24 -31.26 -21.48
CA GLU A 168 4.86 -31.40 -22.79
C GLU A 168 4.58 -32.83 -23.26
N ILE A 169 3.64 -32.96 -24.20
CA ILE A 169 3.38 -34.22 -24.87
C ILE A 169 4.41 -34.34 -26.00
N GLY A 170 5.38 -35.22 -25.82
CA GLY A 170 6.17 -35.80 -26.92
C GLY A 170 7.67 -35.76 -26.64
N LYS A 171 8.45 -36.74 -27.07
CA LYS A 171 8.17 -37.96 -27.83
C LYS A 171 9.40 -38.85 -27.70
#